data_AF-J0XRR5-F1
#
_entry.id   AF-J0XRR5-F1
#
_cell.length_a   1.000
_cell.length_b   1.000
_cell.length_c   1.000
_cell.angle_alpha   90.00
_cell.angle_beta   90.00
_cell.angle_gamma   90.00
#
_symmetry.space_group_name_H-M   'P 1'
#
loop_
_entity.id
_entity.type
_entity.pdbx_description
1 polymer ?
#
loop_
_entity_poly.entity_id
_entity_poly.type
_entity_poly.pdbx_seq_one_letter_code
_entity_poly.pdbx_strand_id
1 'polypeptide(L)'
;MAESTTENLFRDFYGPSSFIEKHDIPKKFGFVSKKVGGGDSGNAGYPDFFKDMGDWLIVVEVKSGKPGLKSSHAAAEAEVQGYMANNAVPDADIVGIAVSGQTLDSLAVTYYFRKGGTAEIEVMDGLDSLMTVDVLAKYYQVASHGDPLSDAELRRFLVRLNERFHKDSRVRDTERSLFFSALMIALDDNVFRSLYQALPKPDDARLVEARLLNDQIVEAVQRQLSKKVNSRSKEIDWADRFAFVKTVDIPLDEYKQIIANIDERVHQPSKQSTKRDVLGRAYKIFLSRAGKMDNKNIILTPDHIKSLMVDLVDLDRDDVVLDTCMGSGGFLMEAMEQLVEKAHGDQRRIDMIHDHQLVGIELDPILFALACSNMFLHGDGRSNLLYRDSLINRDRTFAVAKADAKLRDYVKSLKPNKSVLNPPYEGDLPINFTISAINYLEEGGRLVIIVPNNMLTKASNAKAVQEILEHAQLDFVIDMPQQLFFEQGRGVKTSIFGFTKTSKGHRKDALVTFVDLEDDGHEVRYGAGRRDTGRWSTIKAEVERAVRDHLESAGARSWRSAIFDDDGRFDARGIRRNPWPQAPAHDLDEALAEWQEARAQRDEALERMNQALFDAGIGGFDA
;
A
#
# COMPACT_ATOMS: atom_id res chain seq x y z
N MET A 1 27.77 -46.18 7.03
CA MET A 1 28.82 -45.20 7.39
C MET A 1 28.59 -43.82 6.77
N ALA A 2 28.20 -43.68 5.51
CA ALA A 2 27.93 -42.35 4.93
C ALA A 2 26.53 -41.78 5.26
N GLU A 3 25.50 -42.64 5.35
CA GLU A 3 24.13 -42.25 5.74
C GLU A 3 24.06 -41.80 7.20
N SER A 4 24.76 -42.52 8.09
CA SER A 4 24.95 -42.12 9.49
C SER A 4 25.61 -40.74 9.65
N THR A 5 26.40 -40.26 8.69
CA THR A 5 26.97 -38.91 8.74
C THR A 5 25.90 -37.85 8.54
N THR A 6 25.03 -38.02 7.53
CA THR A 6 23.94 -37.08 7.26
C THR A 6 22.91 -37.08 8.39
N GLU A 7 22.59 -38.25 8.95
CA GLU A 7 21.74 -38.38 10.14
C GLU A 7 22.33 -37.64 11.34
N ASN A 8 23.65 -37.70 11.54
CA ASN A 8 24.31 -36.99 12.63
C ASN A 8 24.27 -35.46 12.42
N LEU A 9 24.48 -34.98 11.19
CA LEU A 9 24.34 -33.55 10.88
C LEU A 9 22.92 -33.04 11.16
N PHE A 10 21.89 -33.83 10.83
CA PHE A 10 20.51 -33.52 11.15
C PHE A 10 20.28 -33.49 12.68
N ARG A 11 20.77 -34.49 13.41
CA ARG A 11 20.68 -34.57 14.88
C ARG A 11 21.39 -33.40 15.56
N ASP A 12 22.57 -33.02 15.08
CA ASP A 12 23.36 -31.93 15.64
C ASP A 12 22.68 -30.58 15.43
N PHE A 13 22.00 -30.38 14.30
CA PHE A 13 21.27 -29.14 14.00
C PHE A 13 20.02 -28.97 14.88
N TYR A 14 19.20 -30.01 15.02
CA TYR A 14 17.92 -29.92 15.76
C TYR A 14 18.03 -30.25 17.25
N GLY A 15 19.10 -30.92 17.67
CA GLY A 15 19.28 -31.45 19.00
C GLY A 15 18.70 -32.87 19.18
N PRO A 16 19.26 -33.67 20.10
CA PRO A 16 19.04 -35.12 20.19
C PRO A 16 17.62 -35.54 20.63
N SER A 17 16.81 -34.62 21.15
CA SER A 17 15.45 -34.89 21.64
C SER A 17 14.36 -34.19 20.82
N SER A 18 14.73 -33.52 19.73
CA SER A 18 13.79 -32.70 18.96
C SER A 18 12.91 -33.55 18.03
N PHE A 19 13.49 -34.61 17.44
CA PHE A 19 12.80 -35.58 16.59
C PHE A 19 12.91 -36.99 17.18
N ILE A 20 11.89 -37.80 16.92
CA ILE A 20 11.83 -39.22 17.23
C ILE A 20 12.44 -40.00 16.07
N GLU A 21 13.31 -40.98 16.35
CA GLU A 21 13.93 -41.81 15.33
C GLU A 21 13.01 -42.97 14.90
N LYS A 22 13.24 -43.51 13.70
CA LYS A 22 12.42 -44.55 13.05
C LYS A 22 11.96 -45.71 13.95
N HIS A 23 12.77 -46.12 14.92
CA HIS A 23 12.47 -47.25 15.81
C HIS A 23 11.47 -46.91 16.91
N ASP A 24 11.37 -45.63 17.26
CA ASP A 24 10.55 -45.12 18.36
C ASP A 24 9.25 -44.44 17.86
N ILE A 25 9.05 -44.37 16.55
CA ILE A 25 7.84 -43.77 15.96
C ILE A 25 6.59 -44.58 16.36
N PRO A 26 5.59 -43.94 17.00
CA PRO A 26 4.38 -44.64 17.42
C PRO A 26 3.64 -45.32 16.25
N LYS A 27 3.31 -46.61 16.41
CA LYS A 27 2.59 -47.40 15.39
C LYS A 27 1.25 -46.79 14.96
N LYS A 28 0.63 -45.95 15.79
CA LYS A 28 -0.63 -45.25 15.48
C LYS A 28 -0.57 -44.41 14.20
N PHE A 29 0.62 -43.95 13.78
CA PHE A 29 0.79 -43.17 12.55
C PHE A 29 0.83 -44.06 11.29
N GLY A 30 1.12 -45.36 11.43
CA GLY A 30 0.91 -46.36 10.37
C GLY A 30 1.63 -46.13 9.04
N PHE A 31 2.84 -45.55 9.03
CA PHE A 31 3.64 -45.35 7.82
C PHE A 31 3.96 -46.68 7.09
N VAL A 32 3.95 -46.65 5.75
CA VAL A 32 4.11 -47.85 4.91
C VAL A 32 5.33 -47.73 3.99
N SER A 33 6.10 -48.81 3.87
CA SER A 33 7.28 -48.88 2.97
C SER A 33 6.89 -49.07 1.50
N LYS A 34 7.65 -48.46 0.59
CA LYS A 34 7.48 -48.54 -0.88
C LYS A 34 7.84 -49.90 -1.51
N LYS A 35 8.23 -50.92 -0.73
CA LYS A 35 8.63 -52.25 -1.25
C LYS A 35 7.42 -53.04 -1.77
N VAL A 36 7.12 -52.88 -3.06
CA VAL A 36 6.19 -53.74 -3.81
C VAL A 36 6.87 -55.08 -4.09
N GLY A 37 6.51 -56.12 -3.33
CA GLY A 37 7.00 -57.49 -3.57
C GLY A 37 6.97 -58.40 -2.34
N GLY A 38 5.77 -58.86 -1.96
CA GLY A 38 5.53 -59.88 -0.93
C GLY A 38 4.13 -59.71 -0.33
N GLY A 39 3.27 -60.71 -0.49
CA GLY A 39 1.81 -60.59 -0.30
C GLY A 39 1.32 -60.23 1.11
N ASP A 40 0.11 -59.67 1.15
CA ASP A 40 -0.91 -59.59 2.22
C ASP A 40 -0.50 -59.38 3.69
N SER A 41 0.69 -58.86 3.95
CA SER A 41 1.04 -58.21 5.20
C SER A 41 1.63 -56.83 4.91
N GLY A 42 0.98 -55.77 5.36
CA GLY A 42 1.44 -54.40 5.18
C GLY A 42 2.87 -54.24 5.69
N ASN A 43 3.82 -53.99 4.78
CA ASN A 43 5.21 -53.74 5.14
C ASN A 43 5.30 -52.39 5.85
N ALA A 44 5.25 -52.42 7.19
CA ALA A 44 5.52 -51.24 8.01
C ALA A 44 6.88 -50.64 7.60
N GLY A 45 6.86 -49.37 7.23
CA GLY A 45 8.05 -48.58 6.89
C GLY A 45 8.02 -47.31 7.70
N TYR A 46 9.18 -46.82 8.13
CA TYR A 46 9.26 -45.65 9.00
C TYR A 46 10.22 -44.65 8.39
N PRO A 47 9.88 -43.34 8.39
CA PRO A 47 10.82 -42.30 8.05
C PRO A 47 11.98 -42.31 9.05
N ASP A 48 13.15 -41.83 8.64
CA ASP A 48 14.32 -41.79 9.53
C ASP A 48 14.07 -40.95 10.78
N PHE A 49 13.40 -39.80 10.64
CA PHE A 49 13.00 -38.95 11.76
C PHE A 49 11.55 -38.48 11.65
N PHE A 50 10.93 -38.25 12.80
CA PHE A 50 9.53 -37.86 12.91
C PHE A 50 9.28 -36.92 14.08
N LYS A 51 8.36 -35.97 13.94
CA LYS A 51 7.90 -35.11 15.02
C LYS A 51 6.39 -34.88 14.95
N ASP A 52 5.73 -35.09 16.08
CA ASP A 52 4.32 -34.75 16.30
C ASP A 52 4.25 -33.31 16.83
N MET A 53 3.58 -32.41 16.09
CA MET A 53 3.41 -31.00 16.47
C MET A 53 2.03 -30.74 17.11
N GLY A 54 1.26 -31.78 17.42
CA GLY A 54 -0.12 -31.69 17.91
C GLY A 54 -1.12 -31.68 16.76
N ASP A 55 -1.24 -30.54 16.08
CA ASP A 55 -2.22 -30.33 15.00
C ASP A 55 -1.73 -30.80 13.62
N TRP A 56 -0.41 -30.96 13.45
CA TRP A 56 0.25 -31.35 12.21
C TRP A 56 1.53 -32.14 12.49
N LEU A 57 2.13 -32.72 11.45
CA LEU A 57 3.25 -33.66 11.58
C LEU A 57 4.47 -33.25 10.75
N ILE A 58 5.66 -33.64 11.19
CA ILE A 58 6.90 -33.52 10.42
C ILE A 58 7.46 -34.92 10.16
N VAL A 59 7.76 -35.21 8.90
CA VAL A 59 8.33 -36.47 8.42
C VAL A 59 9.64 -36.15 7.70
N VAL A 60 10.71 -36.85 8.05
CA VAL A 60 12.05 -36.57 7.51
C VAL A 60 12.69 -37.83 6.99
N GLU A 61 13.24 -37.76 5.79
CA GLU A 61 14.04 -38.81 5.19
C GLU A 61 15.44 -38.30 4.86
N VAL A 62 16.45 -39.08 5.24
CA VAL A 62 17.85 -38.69 5.12
C VAL A 62 18.60 -39.66 4.21
N LYS A 63 19.37 -39.15 3.24
CA LYS A 63 20.25 -39.98 2.38
C LYS A 63 21.67 -39.41 2.32
N SER A 64 22.64 -40.26 2.02
CA SER A 64 24.06 -39.82 1.97
C SER A 64 24.40 -38.79 0.87
N GLY A 65 23.56 -38.63 -0.15
CA GLY A 65 23.81 -37.76 -1.31
C GLY A 65 24.76 -38.34 -2.37
N LYS A 66 25.30 -39.55 -2.15
CA LYS A 66 26.20 -40.21 -3.12
C LYS A 66 25.46 -40.62 -4.39
N PRO A 67 26.09 -40.55 -5.59
CA PRO A 67 25.48 -41.00 -6.83
C PRO A 67 25.02 -42.46 -6.73
N GLY A 68 23.71 -42.70 -6.89
CA GLY A 68 23.11 -44.01 -6.77
C GLY A 68 21.61 -43.95 -6.53
N LEU A 69 20.87 -44.94 -7.07
CA LEU A 69 19.40 -45.02 -7.04
C LEU A 69 18.77 -44.98 -5.65
N LYS A 70 19.53 -45.28 -4.59
CA LYS A 70 19.05 -45.36 -3.20
C LYS A 70 19.73 -44.36 -2.25
N SER A 71 20.67 -43.57 -2.77
CA SER A 71 21.51 -42.69 -1.95
C SER A 71 21.49 -41.23 -2.41
N SER A 72 20.87 -40.94 -3.55
CA SER A 72 20.70 -39.60 -4.11
C SER A 72 19.67 -38.78 -3.34
N HIS A 73 19.74 -37.45 -3.47
CA HIS A 73 18.71 -36.53 -2.96
C HIS A 73 17.31 -36.88 -3.47
N ALA A 74 17.18 -37.17 -4.76
CA ALA A 74 15.92 -37.62 -5.37
C ALA A 74 15.34 -38.91 -4.73
N ALA A 75 16.18 -39.74 -4.10
CA ALA A 75 15.70 -40.91 -3.37
C ALA A 75 15.11 -40.51 -2.01
N ALA A 76 15.71 -39.53 -1.32
CA ALA A 76 15.13 -38.94 -0.10
C ALA A 76 13.77 -38.29 -0.41
N GLU A 77 13.69 -37.50 -1.49
CA GLU A 77 12.45 -36.86 -1.96
C GLU A 77 11.34 -37.89 -2.26
N ALA A 78 11.68 -38.97 -2.99
CA ALA A 78 10.72 -40.00 -3.36
C ALA A 78 10.23 -40.86 -2.19
N GLU A 79 11.02 -40.98 -1.12
CA GLU A 79 10.69 -41.72 0.09
C GLU A 79 9.88 -40.86 1.06
N VAL A 80 10.26 -39.60 1.30
CA VAL A 80 9.50 -38.68 2.17
C VAL A 80 8.09 -38.45 1.64
N GLN A 81 7.92 -38.19 0.34
CA GLN A 81 6.60 -38.05 -0.29
C GLN A 81 5.80 -39.35 -0.21
N GLY A 82 6.49 -40.50 -0.26
CA GLY A 82 5.88 -41.82 -0.08
C GLY A 82 5.24 -41.98 1.30
N TYR A 83 5.94 -41.57 2.36
CA TYR A 83 5.42 -41.59 3.73
C TYR A 83 4.31 -40.56 3.96
N MET A 84 4.41 -39.37 3.33
CA MET A 84 3.35 -38.35 3.37
C MET A 84 2.03 -38.86 2.75
N ALA A 85 2.12 -39.65 1.68
CA ALA A 85 0.95 -40.21 0.99
C ALA A 85 0.40 -41.50 1.63
N ASN A 86 1.25 -42.33 2.24
CA ASN A 86 0.89 -43.67 2.70
C ASN A 86 1.09 -43.82 4.22
N ASN A 87 0.05 -43.47 4.98
CA ASN A 87 0.02 -43.52 6.44
C ASN A 87 -1.41 -43.71 6.97
N ALA A 88 -1.56 -43.87 8.29
CA ALA A 88 -2.85 -44.05 8.96
C ALA A 88 -3.48 -42.73 9.47
N VAL A 89 -2.94 -41.57 9.07
CA VAL A 89 -3.38 -40.23 9.48
C VAL A 89 -3.67 -39.34 8.26
N PRO A 90 -4.59 -39.76 7.36
CA PRO A 90 -4.84 -39.06 6.12
C PRO A 90 -5.32 -37.61 6.33
N ASP A 91 -6.00 -37.33 7.44
CA ASP A 91 -6.58 -36.03 7.78
C ASP A 91 -5.62 -35.07 8.49
N ALA A 92 -4.41 -35.51 8.84
CA ALA A 92 -3.40 -34.63 9.44
C ALA A 92 -2.58 -33.90 8.36
N ASP A 93 -2.32 -32.62 8.57
CA ASP A 93 -1.33 -31.89 7.78
C ASP A 93 0.07 -32.46 8.00
N ILE A 94 0.88 -32.56 6.94
CA ILE A 94 2.24 -33.12 7.01
C ILE A 94 3.23 -32.20 6.29
N VAL A 95 4.33 -31.87 6.97
CA VAL A 95 5.52 -31.29 6.35
C VAL A 95 6.57 -32.38 6.16
N GLY A 96 7.00 -32.59 4.92
CA GLY A 96 8.06 -33.53 4.55
C GLY A 96 9.40 -32.81 4.39
N ILE A 97 10.48 -33.39 4.91
CA ILE A 97 11.84 -32.89 4.73
C ILE A 97 12.69 -33.99 4.11
N ALA A 98 13.18 -33.75 2.88
CA ALA A 98 14.19 -34.59 2.25
C ALA A 98 15.56 -33.96 2.48
N VAL A 99 16.51 -34.72 3.03
CA VAL A 99 17.86 -34.23 3.33
C VAL A 99 18.90 -35.15 2.71
N SER A 100 19.89 -34.59 2.03
CA SER A 100 21.07 -35.36 1.64
C SER A 100 22.36 -34.55 1.63
N GLY A 101 23.51 -35.21 1.79
CA GLY A 101 24.83 -34.55 1.80
C GLY A 101 25.76 -35.13 2.86
N GLN A 102 26.99 -34.64 2.95
CA GLN A 102 28.00 -35.16 3.88
C GLN A 102 28.62 -34.09 4.78
N THR A 103 28.33 -32.81 4.54
CA THR A 103 28.73 -31.64 5.36
C THR A 103 27.59 -30.63 5.42
N LEU A 104 27.54 -29.76 6.43
CA LEU A 104 26.49 -28.71 6.54
C LEU A 104 26.42 -27.84 5.28
N ASP A 105 27.57 -27.42 4.75
CA ASP A 105 27.65 -26.57 3.54
C ASP A 105 27.26 -27.28 2.24
N SER A 106 27.16 -28.62 2.26
CA SER A 106 26.79 -29.44 1.09
C SER A 106 25.45 -30.14 1.25
N LEU A 107 24.67 -29.81 2.28
CA LEU A 107 23.33 -30.35 2.44
C LEU A 107 22.41 -29.83 1.33
N ALA A 108 21.83 -30.74 0.57
CA ALA A 108 20.63 -30.49 -0.20
C ALA A 108 19.43 -30.76 0.70
N VAL A 109 18.51 -29.80 0.78
CA VAL A 109 17.28 -29.91 1.56
C VAL A 109 16.10 -29.51 0.69
N THR A 110 15.06 -30.34 0.66
CA THR A 110 13.79 -30.02 0.00
C THR A 110 12.66 -30.17 1.01
N TYR A 111 11.76 -29.19 1.07
CA TYR A 111 10.58 -29.22 1.93
C TYR A 111 9.31 -29.43 1.11
N TYR A 112 8.38 -30.19 1.68
CA TYR A 112 7.09 -30.49 1.08
C TYR A 112 5.96 -30.23 2.08
N PHE A 113 4.79 -29.86 1.57
CA PHE A 113 3.58 -29.73 2.36
C PHE A 113 2.46 -30.59 1.76
N ARG A 114 1.73 -31.31 2.63
CA ARG A 114 0.50 -32.01 2.28
C ARG A 114 -0.58 -31.59 3.26
N LYS A 115 -1.71 -31.11 2.72
CA LYS A 115 -2.88 -30.77 3.51
C LYS A 115 -3.65 -32.02 3.92
N GLY A 116 -4.17 -32.03 5.15
CA GLY A 116 -5.03 -33.06 5.68
C GLY A 116 -6.26 -33.27 4.80
N GLY A 117 -6.57 -34.52 4.51
CA GLY A 117 -7.69 -34.89 3.64
C GLY A 117 -7.42 -34.72 2.14
N THR A 118 -6.23 -34.28 1.73
CA THR A 118 -5.84 -34.19 0.31
C THR A 118 -4.70 -35.15 -0.04
N ALA A 119 -4.63 -35.49 -1.33
CA ALA A 119 -3.54 -36.29 -1.91
C ALA A 119 -2.44 -35.42 -2.55
N GLU A 120 -2.62 -34.10 -2.56
CA GLU A 120 -1.72 -33.15 -3.20
C GLU A 120 -0.54 -32.84 -2.29
N ILE A 121 0.67 -32.99 -2.83
CA ILE A 121 1.93 -32.69 -2.14
C ILE A 121 2.61 -31.58 -2.92
N GLU A 122 2.77 -30.43 -2.27
CA GLU A 122 3.38 -29.23 -2.85
C GLU A 122 4.81 -29.06 -2.34
N VAL A 123 5.69 -28.51 -3.18
CA VAL A 123 7.02 -28.09 -2.75
C VAL A 123 6.91 -26.76 -2.02
N MET A 124 7.59 -26.62 -0.88
CA MET A 124 7.66 -25.35 -0.16
C MET A 124 8.86 -24.55 -0.66
N ASP A 125 8.61 -23.61 -1.57
CA ASP A 125 9.65 -22.80 -2.22
C ASP A 125 10.39 -21.85 -1.25
N GLY A 126 11.66 -21.55 -1.56
CA GLY A 126 12.47 -20.59 -0.79
C GLY A 126 13.15 -21.17 0.47
N LEU A 127 13.13 -22.49 0.63
CA LEU A 127 13.81 -23.21 1.71
C LEU A 127 14.84 -24.18 1.12
N ASP A 128 16.13 -23.84 1.22
CA ASP A 128 17.26 -24.60 0.64
C ASP A 128 18.20 -25.22 1.68
N SER A 129 17.92 -24.99 2.97
CA SER A 129 18.76 -25.39 4.10
C SER A 129 17.91 -25.86 5.28
N LEU A 130 18.54 -26.47 6.29
CA LEU A 130 17.83 -26.88 7.51
C LEU A 130 17.30 -25.65 8.27
N MET A 131 16.02 -25.69 8.64
CA MET A 131 15.33 -24.60 9.33
C MET A 131 14.99 -25.00 10.76
N THR A 132 15.09 -24.09 11.71
CA THR A 132 14.59 -24.36 13.07
C THR A 132 13.09 -24.68 13.06
N VAL A 133 12.63 -25.46 14.05
CA VAL A 133 11.21 -25.86 14.15
C VAL A 133 10.28 -24.63 14.22
N ASP A 134 10.69 -23.55 14.90
CA ASP A 134 9.91 -22.32 15.00
C ASP A 134 9.75 -21.59 13.66
N VAL A 135 10.81 -21.59 12.83
CA VAL A 135 10.74 -21.04 11.47
C VAL A 135 9.83 -21.92 10.62
N LEU A 136 9.99 -23.24 10.70
CA LEU A 136 9.19 -24.20 9.93
C LEU A 136 7.69 -24.10 10.27
N ALA A 137 7.35 -23.88 11.53
CA ALA A 137 5.97 -23.64 11.97
C ALA A 137 5.35 -22.41 11.29
N LYS A 138 6.12 -21.32 11.07
CA LYS A 138 5.63 -20.14 10.35
C LYS A 138 5.34 -20.43 8.88
N TYR A 139 6.22 -21.18 8.22
CA TYR A 139 6.02 -21.61 6.84
C TYR A 139 4.82 -22.56 6.71
N TYR A 140 4.65 -23.48 7.66
CA TYR A 140 3.46 -24.33 7.75
C TYR A 140 2.17 -23.50 7.85
N GLN A 141 2.13 -22.47 8.71
CA GLN A 141 0.95 -21.60 8.84
C GLN A 141 0.57 -20.94 7.50
N VAL A 142 1.56 -20.45 6.76
CA VAL A 142 1.36 -19.87 5.42
C VAL A 142 0.81 -20.90 4.43
N ALA A 143 1.37 -22.12 4.42
CA ALA A 143 0.96 -23.18 3.49
C ALA A 143 -0.44 -23.75 3.81
N SER A 144 -0.78 -23.91 5.09
CA SER A 144 -2.04 -24.53 5.54
C SER A 144 -3.23 -23.56 5.51
N HIS A 145 -3.02 -22.31 5.91
CA HIS A 145 -4.06 -21.30 6.11
C HIS A 145 -4.01 -20.14 5.10
N GLY A 146 -2.98 -20.08 4.24
CA GLY A 146 -2.68 -18.92 3.41
C GLY A 146 -1.78 -17.92 4.14
N ASP A 147 -1.17 -16.99 3.40
CA ASP A 147 -0.38 -15.93 4.03
C ASP A 147 -1.32 -15.02 4.86
N PRO A 148 -1.17 -14.94 6.20
CA PRO A 148 -1.92 -14.02 7.06
C PRO A 148 -1.76 -12.55 6.67
N LEU A 149 -0.78 -12.26 5.80
CA LEU A 149 -0.47 -10.94 5.25
C LEU A 149 -0.80 -10.82 3.76
N SER A 150 -1.48 -11.82 3.19
CA SER A 150 -2.08 -11.72 1.87
C SER A 150 -3.03 -10.53 1.82
N ASP A 151 -3.12 -9.88 0.66
CA ASP A 151 -3.95 -8.69 0.49
C ASP A 151 -5.41 -8.91 0.88
N ALA A 152 -5.94 -10.10 0.61
CA ALA A 152 -7.30 -10.46 0.98
C ALA A 152 -7.49 -10.55 2.50
N GLU A 153 -6.50 -11.05 3.24
CA GLU A 153 -6.58 -11.23 4.69
C GLU A 153 -6.31 -9.95 5.45
N LEU A 154 -5.29 -9.20 5.04
CA LEU A 154 -5.05 -7.85 5.54
C LEU A 154 -6.30 -6.99 5.32
N ARG A 155 -6.90 -7.03 4.13
CA ARG A 155 -8.15 -6.30 3.86
C ARG A 155 -9.27 -6.76 4.77
N ARG A 156 -9.54 -8.07 4.90
CA ARG A 156 -10.57 -8.61 5.80
C ARG A 156 -10.36 -8.17 7.26
N PHE A 157 -9.11 -8.20 7.74
CA PHE A 157 -8.76 -7.74 9.08
C PHE A 157 -9.06 -6.25 9.27
N LEU A 158 -8.59 -5.39 8.36
CA LEU A 158 -8.78 -3.94 8.47
C LEU A 158 -10.25 -3.54 8.32
N VAL A 159 -11.03 -4.29 7.52
CA VAL A 159 -12.48 -4.11 7.44
C VAL A 159 -13.13 -4.27 8.81
N ARG A 160 -12.87 -5.41 9.47
CA ARG A 160 -13.41 -5.72 10.79
C ARG A 160 -12.89 -4.77 11.86
N LEU A 161 -11.62 -4.37 11.78
CA LEU A 161 -11.03 -3.42 12.70
C LEU A 161 -11.74 -2.06 12.63
N ASN A 162 -12.03 -1.59 11.42
CA ASN A 162 -12.78 -0.35 11.20
C ASN A 162 -14.21 -0.43 11.74
N GLU A 163 -14.90 -1.58 11.59
CA GLU A 163 -16.21 -1.83 12.21
C GLU A 163 -16.13 -1.78 13.73
N ARG A 164 -15.08 -2.38 14.33
CA ARG A 164 -14.86 -2.31 15.79
C ARG A 164 -14.65 -0.89 16.27
N PHE A 165 -13.93 -0.04 15.54
CA PHE A 165 -13.79 1.38 15.84
C PHE A 165 -15.13 2.12 15.74
N HIS A 166 -16.01 1.71 14.81
CA HIS A 166 -17.30 2.35 14.63
C HIS A 166 -18.34 1.95 15.67
N LYS A 167 -18.39 0.67 16.09
CA LYS A 167 -19.44 0.11 16.96
C LYS A 167 -19.83 1.09 18.06
N ASP A 168 -21.13 1.35 18.27
CA ASP A 168 -21.63 2.32 19.27
C ASP A 168 -21.16 3.79 19.06
N SER A 169 -20.70 4.14 17.86
CA SER A 169 -20.18 5.47 17.49
C SER A 169 -18.99 5.99 18.32
N ARG A 170 -18.19 5.09 18.92
CA ARG A 170 -17.03 5.44 19.76
C ARG A 170 -15.93 6.21 19.04
N VAL A 171 -15.72 5.97 17.75
CA VAL A 171 -14.77 6.71 16.91
C VAL A 171 -15.48 7.21 15.66
N ARG A 172 -15.44 8.53 15.45
CA ARG A 172 -16.03 9.19 14.28
C ARG A 172 -15.35 8.72 13.00
N ASP A 173 -16.11 8.62 11.92
CA ASP A 173 -15.62 8.24 10.59
C ASP A 173 -14.39 9.05 10.15
N THR A 174 -14.40 10.37 10.41
CA THR A 174 -13.27 11.28 10.13
C THR A 174 -12.00 10.97 10.90
N GLU A 175 -12.11 10.27 12.03
CA GLU A 175 -11.02 10.07 12.98
C GLU A 175 -10.48 8.64 12.99
N ARG A 176 -11.17 7.65 12.40
CA ARG A 176 -10.75 6.24 12.45
C ARG A 176 -9.35 6.01 11.89
N SER A 177 -9.02 6.65 10.77
CA SER A 177 -7.68 6.56 10.17
C SER A 177 -6.61 7.21 11.05
N LEU A 178 -6.96 8.31 11.72
CA LEU A 178 -6.06 8.98 12.65
C LEU A 178 -5.91 8.18 13.95
N PHE A 179 -6.96 7.51 14.40
CA PHE A 179 -6.93 6.61 15.55
C PHE A 179 -6.05 5.39 15.29
N PHE A 180 -6.21 4.76 14.12
CA PHE A 180 -5.31 3.71 13.65
C PHE A 180 -3.85 4.18 13.65
N SER A 181 -3.59 5.38 13.13
CA SER A 181 -2.26 6.01 13.14
C SER A 181 -1.71 6.20 14.55
N ALA A 182 -2.55 6.66 15.48
CA ALA A 182 -2.17 6.86 16.88
C ALA A 182 -1.70 5.56 17.53
N LEU A 183 -2.42 4.45 17.30
CA LEU A 183 -2.07 3.13 17.81
C LEU A 183 -0.76 2.63 17.20
N MET A 184 -0.57 2.80 15.88
CA MET A 184 0.66 2.41 15.19
C MET A 184 1.88 3.20 15.71
N ILE A 185 1.74 4.52 15.87
CA ILE A 185 2.81 5.38 16.41
C ILE A 185 3.08 5.05 17.88
N ALA A 186 2.04 4.79 18.68
CA ALA A 186 2.21 4.40 20.09
C ALA A 186 2.92 3.05 20.23
N LEU A 187 2.69 2.09 19.33
CA LEU A 187 3.39 0.81 19.31
C LEU A 187 4.89 0.93 19.00
N ASP A 188 5.34 2.03 18.39
CA ASP A 188 6.77 2.36 18.25
C ASP A 188 7.41 2.86 19.58
N ASP A 189 6.61 3.07 20.63
CA ASP A 189 7.06 3.47 21.96
C ASP A 189 7.21 2.27 22.90
N ASN A 190 8.45 1.96 23.29
CA ASN A 190 8.76 0.83 24.17
C ASN A 190 8.09 0.94 25.55
N VAL A 191 7.92 2.17 26.06
CA VAL A 191 7.27 2.41 27.36
C VAL A 191 5.78 2.06 27.25
N PHE A 192 5.11 2.55 26.21
CA PHE A 192 3.73 2.19 25.92
C PHE A 192 3.53 0.68 25.76
N ARG A 193 4.38 0.02 24.95
CA ARG A 193 4.28 -1.42 24.72
C ARG A 193 4.33 -2.23 26.00
N SER A 194 5.28 -1.92 26.87
CA SER A 194 5.42 -2.60 28.16
C SER A 194 4.21 -2.34 29.06
N LEU A 195 3.68 -1.12 29.06
CA LEU A 195 2.56 -0.72 29.90
C LEU A 195 1.26 -1.41 29.49
N TYR A 196 0.84 -1.35 28.22
CA TYR A 196 -0.46 -1.90 27.82
C TYR A 196 -0.52 -3.42 27.99
N GLN A 197 0.61 -4.12 27.83
CA GLN A 197 0.71 -5.56 28.04
C GLN A 197 0.54 -5.93 29.51
N ALA A 198 1.13 -5.14 30.41
CA ALA A 198 1.15 -5.38 31.85
C ALA A 198 -0.16 -5.01 32.58
N LEU A 199 -1.04 -4.20 31.97
CA LEU A 199 -2.32 -3.83 32.59
C LEU A 199 -3.16 -5.08 32.91
N PRO A 200 -3.55 -5.31 34.16
CA PRO A 200 -4.39 -6.44 34.52
C PRO A 200 -5.78 -6.31 33.90
N LYS A 201 -6.52 -7.42 33.85
CA LYS A 201 -7.94 -7.39 33.51
C LYS A 201 -8.69 -6.65 34.64
N PRO A 202 -9.53 -5.65 34.34
CA PRO A 202 -10.28 -4.95 35.39
C PRO A 202 -11.35 -5.87 35.97
N ASP A 203 -11.61 -5.72 37.27
CA ASP A 203 -12.71 -6.42 37.96
C ASP A 203 -14.10 -5.88 37.53
N ASP A 204 -14.19 -4.60 37.14
CA ASP A 204 -15.38 -4.01 36.52
C ASP A 204 -15.02 -3.38 35.17
N ALA A 205 -15.64 -3.88 34.10
CA ALA A 205 -15.44 -3.43 32.73
C ALA A 205 -15.83 -1.95 32.49
N ARG A 206 -16.51 -1.30 33.44
CA ARG A 206 -16.87 0.13 33.42
C ARG A 206 -15.82 1.06 34.02
N LEU A 207 -14.70 0.54 34.53
CA LEU A 207 -13.70 1.33 35.25
C LEU A 207 -12.77 2.16 34.35
N VAL A 208 -12.26 3.24 34.95
CA VAL A 208 -11.41 4.32 34.41
C VAL A 208 -10.12 3.84 33.72
N GLU A 209 -9.74 2.57 33.82
CA GLU A 209 -8.46 2.05 33.34
C GLU A 209 -8.32 2.10 31.80
N ALA A 210 -9.41 1.98 31.05
CA ALA A 210 -9.40 2.24 29.60
C ALA A 210 -9.04 3.70 29.27
N ARG A 211 -9.45 4.65 30.14
CA ARG A 211 -9.08 6.07 30.04
C ARG A 211 -7.58 6.26 30.25
N LEU A 212 -6.97 5.52 31.19
CA LEU A 212 -5.52 5.54 31.41
C LEU A 212 -4.78 5.10 30.15
N LEU A 213 -5.27 4.06 29.47
CA LEU A 213 -4.66 3.60 28.22
C LEU A 213 -4.74 4.66 27.12
N ASN A 214 -5.86 5.39 27.00
CA ASN A 214 -5.98 6.51 26.08
C ASN A 214 -4.95 7.62 26.33
N ASP A 215 -4.78 8.01 27.61
CA ASP A 215 -3.79 9.02 27.97
C ASP A 215 -2.37 8.53 27.62
N GLN A 216 -2.08 7.26 27.89
CA GLN A 216 -0.80 6.65 27.52
C GLN A 216 -0.56 6.57 26.02
N ILE A 217 -1.59 6.36 25.19
CA ILE A 217 -1.49 6.44 23.72
C ILE A 217 -1.08 7.86 23.31
N VAL A 218 -1.78 8.89 23.82
CA VAL A 218 -1.48 10.29 23.46
C VAL A 218 -0.07 10.70 23.90
N GLU A 219 0.34 10.32 25.12
CA GLU A 219 1.70 10.58 25.59
C GLU A 219 2.76 9.84 24.77
N ALA A 220 2.50 8.58 24.39
CA ALA A 220 3.39 7.80 23.54
C ALA A 220 3.55 8.45 22.16
N VAL A 221 2.44 8.88 21.56
CA VAL A 221 2.47 9.64 20.31
C VAL A 221 3.35 10.87 20.49
N GLN A 222 3.09 11.74 21.48
CA GLN A 222 3.90 12.94 21.72
C GLN A 222 5.40 12.65 21.89
N ARG A 223 5.76 11.60 22.65
CA ARG A 223 7.16 11.15 22.80
C ARG A 223 7.78 10.72 21.47
N GLN A 224 7.01 10.08 20.58
CA GLN A 224 7.49 9.67 19.26
C GLN A 224 7.58 10.85 18.28
N LEU A 225 6.62 11.77 18.31
CA LEU A 225 6.61 12.97 17.46
C LEU A 225 7.84 13.85 17.73
N SER A 226 8.10 14.14 19.01
CA SER A 226 9.23 15.00 19.43
C SER A 226 10.61 14.50 18.97
N LYS A 227 10.77 13.20 18.65
CA LYS A 227 12.02 12.63 18.13
C LYS A 227 12.25 12.91 16.64
N LYS A 228 11.17 13.11 15.87
CA LYS A 228 11.24 13.18 14.41
C LYS A 228 10.71 14.47 13.81
N VAL A 229 10.09 15.37 14.57
CA VAL A 229 9.59 16.63 13.99
C VAL A 229 10.70 17.67 13.87
N ASN A 230 10.74 18.41 12.76
CA ASN A 230 11.71 19.46 12.47
C ASN A 230 11.23 20.89 12.80
N SER A 231 9.95 21.05 13.18
CA SER A 231 9.32 22.34 13.45
C SER A 231 8.33 22.25 14.61
N ARG A 232 8.48 23.16 15.58
CA ARG A 232 7.58 23.24 16.73
C ARG A 232 6.12 23.51 16.35
N SER A 233 5.87 24.24 15.25
CA SER A 233 4.49 24.44 14.77
C SER A 233 3.87 23.12 14.32
N LYS A 234 4.59 22.35 13.48
CA LYS A 234 4.16 21.03 13.03
C LYS A 234 3.90 20.10 14.21
N GLU A 235 4.77 20.11 15.22
CA GLU A 235 4.61 19.30 16.42
C GLU A 235 3.30 19.62 17.14
N ILE A 236 3.02 20.90 17.41
CA ILE A 236 1.80 21.35 18.08
C ILE A 236 0.57 21.03 17.22
N ASP A 237 0.57 21.47 15.97
CA ASP A 237 -0.55 21.34 15.04
C ASP A 237 -0.93 19.88 14.81
N TRP A 238 0.04 18.96 14.85
CA TRP A 238 -0.15 17.52 14.69
C TRP A 238 -0.51 16.81 16.00
N ALA A 239 0.20 17.07 17.10
CA ALA A 239 -0.03 16.40 18.38
C ALA A 239 -1.44 16.64 18.91
N ASP A 240 -1.96 17.87 18.78
CA ASP A 240 -3.30 18.23 19.21
C ASP A 240 -4.40 17.44 18.48
N ARG A 241 -4.11 16.92 17.28
CA ARG A 241 -5.06 16.14 16.48
C ARG A 241 -5.30 14.74 17.03
N PHE A 242 -4.46 14.27 17.94
CA PHE A 242 -4.67 13.01 18.65
C PHE A 242 -5.42 13.19 19.98
N ALA A 243 -5.79 14.41 20.37
CA ALA A 243 -6.48 14.65 21.64
C ALA A 243 -7.84 13.93 21.75
N PHE A 244 -8.53 13.68 20.63
CA PHE A 244 -9.81 12.95 20.62
C PHE A 244 -9.68 11.51 21.15
N VAL A 245 -8.48 10.91 21.08
CA VAL A 245 -8.22 9.56 21.62
C VAL A 245 -8.56 9.49 23.11
N LYS A 246 -8.38 10.58 23.86
CA LYS A 246 -8.73 10.68 25.28
C LYS A 246 -10.22 10.45 25.56
N THR A 247 -11.07 10.66 24.55
CA THR A 247 -12.52 10.52 24.65
C THR A 247 -13.06 9.23 24.04
N VAL A 248 -12.21 8.41 23.42
CA VAL A 248 -12.61 7.12 22.85
C VAL A 248 -12.99 6.15 23.97
N ASP A 249 -14.19 5.61 23.91
CA ASP A 249 -14.73 4.70 24.92
C ASP A 249 -14.73 3.25 24.40
N ILE A 250 -13.69 2.50 24.74
CA ILE A 250 -13.55 1.08 24.42
C ILE A 250 -13.25 0.32 25.71
N PRO A 251 -14.01 -0.74 26.06
CA PRO A 251 -13.70 -1.57 27.23
C PRO A 251 -12.27 -2.11 27.19
N LEU A 252 -11.56 -2.11 28.32
CA LEU A 252 -10.12 -2.39 28.37
C LEU A 252 -9.74 -3.73 27.73
N ASP A 253 -10.50 -4.80 28.00
CA ASP A 253 -10.28 -6.13 27.41
C ASP A 253 -10.35 -6.08 25.87
N GLU A 254 -11.37 -5.40 25.31
CA GLU A 254 -11.53 -5.23 23.87
C GLU A 254 -10.39 -4.38 23.30
N TYR A 255 -10.00 -3.32 24.01
CA TYR A 255 -8.97 -2.39 23.58
C TYR A 255 -7.59 -3.05 23.50
N LYS A 256 -7.23 -3.84 24.53
CA LYS A 256 -5.99 -4.64 24.52
C LYS A 256 -5.97 -5.61 23.35
N GLN A 257 -7.09 -6.27 23.05
CA GLN A 257 -7.19 -7.14 21.88
C GLN A 257 -7.03 -6.38 20.57
N ILE A 258 -7.63 -5.19 20.43
CA ILE A 258 -7.44 -4.32 19.26
C ILE A 258 -5.96 -4.03 19.06
N ILE A 259 -5.29 -3.53 20.10
CA ILE A 259 -3.87 -3.14 20.04
C ILE A 259 -3.00 -4.35 19.74
N ALA A 260 -3.22 -5.49 20.40
CA ALA A 260 -2.46 -6.72 20.15
C ALA A 260 -2.62 -7.23 18.71
N ASN A 261 -3.84 -7.23 18.18
CA ASN A 261 -4.08 -7.64 16.79
C ASN A 261 -3.42 -6.69 15.78
N ILE A 262 -3.45 -5.38 16.02
CA ILE A 262 -2.72 -4.40 15.18
C ILE A 262 -1.22 -4.65 15.26
N ASP A 263 -0.70 -4.90 16.48
CA ASP A 263 0.73 -5.15 16.68
C ASP A 263 1.19 -6.38 15.88
N GLU A 264 0.48 -7.50 16.03
CA GLU A 264 0.80 -8.76 15.38
C GLU A 264 0.62 -8.73 13.85
N ARG A 265 -0.49 -8.16 13.35
CA ARG A 265 -0.90 -8.30 11.95
C ARG A 265 -0.44 -7.15 11.05
N VAL A 266 -0.06 -6.01 11.60
CA VAL A 266 0.33 -4.83 10.81
C VAL A 266 1.65 -4.25 11.28
N HIS A 267 1.78 -3.91 12.56
CA HIS A 267 2.95 -3.20 13.06
C HIS A 267 4.23 -4.04 12.99
N GLN A 268 4.29 -5.21 13.64
CA GLN A 268 5.49 -6.07 13.59
C GLN A 268 5.84 -6.49 12.15
N PRO A 269 4.89 -6.91 11.29
CA PRO A 269 5.16 -7.17 9.88
C PRO A 269 5.74 -5.96 9.14
N SER A 270 5.24 -4.75 9.40
CA SER A 270 5.75 -3.52 8.75
C SER A 270 7.21 -3.19 9.08
N LYS A 271 7.72 -3.68 10.22
CA LYS A 271 9.13 -3.51 10.62
C LYS A 271 10.08 -4.52 9.95
N GLN A 272 9.54 -5.56 9.30
CA GLN A 272 10.34 -6.56 8.59
C GLN A 272 10.64 -6.07 7.17
N SER A 273 11.90 -6.14 6.73
CA SER A 273 12.35 -5.58 5.44
C SER A 273 11.60 -6.14 4.23
N THR A 274 11.18 -7.42 4.28
CA THR A 274 10.41 -8.09 3.23
C THR A 274 8.93 -7.72 3.21
N LYS A 275 8.43 -7.03 4.24
CA LYS A 275 7.00 -6.76 4.46
C LYS A 275 6.71 -5.28 4.72
N ARG A 276 7.65 -4.39 4.36
CA ARG A 276 7.54 -2.93 4.54
C ARG A 276 6.28 -2.34 3.86
N ASP A 277 5.84 -2.94 2.75
CA ASP A 277 4.63 -2.55 2.02
C ASP A 277 3.30 -2.86 2.77
N VAL A 278 3.31 -3.70 3.82
CA VAL A 278 2.11 -3.97 4.63
C VAL A 278 1.52 -2.68 5.21
N LEU A 279 2.39 -1.73 5.58
CA LEU A 279 2.01 -0.45 6.15
C LEU A 279 1.29 0.44 5.14
N GLY A 280 1.89 0.61 3.95
CA GLY A 280 1.30 1.37 2.85
C GLY A 280 -0.06 0.80 2.44
N ARG A 281 -0.15 -0.53 2.28
CA ARG A 281 -1.42 -1.22 1.98
C ARG A 281 -2.47 -1.03 3.07
N ALA A 282 -2.10 -1.16 4.34
CA ALA A 282 -3.02 -0.99 5.46
C ALA A 282 -3.54 0.45 5.55
N TYR A 283 -2.64 1.42 5.41
CA TYR A 283 -2.97 2.84 5.46
C TYR A 283 -3.90 3.24 4.31
N LYS A 284 -3.63 2.75 3.10
CA LYS A 284 -4.49 2.97 1.92
C LYS A 284 -5.90 2.43 2.14
N ILE A 285 -6.06 1.24 2.73
CA ILE A 285 -7.37 0.66 3.02
C ILE A 285 -8.15 1.53 4.02
N PHE A 286 -7.50 2.02 5.08
CA PHE A 286 -8.10 2.94 6.04
C PHE A 286 -8.46 4.30 5.42
N LEU A 287 -7.56 4.90 4.63
CA LEU A 287 -7.80 6.18 3.94
C LEU A 287 -8.91 6.11 2.89
N SER A 288 -8.96 5.03 2.09
CA SER A 288 -9.98 4.86 1.05
C SER A 288 -11.41 4.82 1.60
N ARG A 289 -11.57 4.54 2.90
CA ARG A 289 -12.85 4.57 3.61
C ARG A 289 -13.16 5.95 4.19
N ALA A 290 -12.15 6.66 4.70
CA ALA A 290 -12.31 8.04 5.15
C ALA A 290 -12.75 8.98 4.00
N GLY A 291 -12.29 8.73 2.76
CA GLY A 291 -12.67 9.50 1.57
C GLY A 291 -14.10 9.29 1.05
N LYS A 292 -14.90 8.39 1.64
CA LYS A 292 -16.30 8.12 1.24
C LYS A 292 -17.33 8.96 1.99
N MET A 293 -16.90 9.83 2.91
CA MET A 293 -17.81 10.71 3.65
C MET A 293 -18.36 11.84 2.79
N ASP A 294 -19.54 12.33 3.17
CA ASP A 294 -20.34 13.46 2.63
C ASP A 294 -19.61 14.80 2.42
N ASN A 295 -18.29 14.89 2.67
CA ASN A 295 -17.50 16.04 2.29
C ASN A 295 -17.20 16.02 0.79
N LYS A 296 -18.10 16.65 0.03
CA LYS A 296 -18.07 16.85 -1.44
C LYS A 296 -16.78 17.46 -2.02
N ASN A 297 -15.77 17.78 -1.21
CA ASN A 297 -14.57 18.52 -1.61
C ASN A 297 -13.27 17.71 -1.57
N ILE A 298 -13.24 16.48 -1.04
CA ILE A 298 -12.03 15.63 -1.07
C ILE A 298 -12.01 14.83 -2.37
N ILE A 299 -10.91 14.93 -3.14
CA ILE A 299 -10.66 14.12 -4.34
C ILE A 299 -9.46 13.23 -4.08
N LEU A 300 -9.65 11.91 -4.04
CA LEU A 300 -8.53 10.97 -3.92
C LEU A 300 -8.06 10.57 -5.32
N THR A 301 -6.80 10.86 -5.64
CA THR A 301 -6.22 10.43 -6.92
C THR A 301 -6.12 8.91 -6.97
N PRO A 302 -6.66 8.22 -7.99
CA PRO A 302 -6.44 6.80 -8.18
C PRO A 302 -4.94 6.48 -8.26
N ASP A 303 -4.51 5.37 -7.67
CA ASP A 303 -3.09 5.09 -7.49
C ASP A 303 -2.31 4.96 -8.79
N HIS A 304 -2.91 4.38 -9.82
CA HIS A 304 -2.27 4.25 -11.13
C HIS A 304 -1.98 5.62 -11.73
N ILE A 305 -2.90 6.58 -11.58
CA ILE A 305 -2.71 7.96 -12.02
C ILE A 305 -1.72 8.70 -11.14
N LYS A 306 -1.77 8.50 -9.82
CA LYS A 306 -0.81 9.09 -8.88
C LYS A 306 0.62 8.70 -9.27
N SER A 307 0.86 7.41 -9.50
CA SER A 307 2.16 6.89 -9.93
C SER A 307 2.58 7.50 -11.28
N LEU A 308 1.70 7.49 -12.29
CA LEU A 308 1.97 8.14 -13.59
C LEU A 308 2.36 9.62 -13.43
N MET A 309 1.64 10.40 -12.62
CA MET A 309 1.93 11.82 -12.45
C MET A 309 3.29 12.08 -11.79
N VAL A 310 3.69 11.24 -10.82
CA VAL A 310 5.01 11.33 -10.18
C VAL A 310 6.11 10.93 -11.16
N ASP A 311 5.89 9.92 -12.00
CA ASP A 311 6.85 9.56 -13.05
C ASP A 311 7.00 10.67 -14.10
N LEU A 312 5.89 11.30 -14.50
CA LEU A 312 5.89 12.40 -15.47
C LEU A 312 6.55 13.69 -14.96
N VAL A 313 6.62 13.91 -13.64
CA VAL A 313 7.37 15.05 -13.10
C VAL A 313 8.88 14.84 -13.26
N ASP A 314 9.31 13.60 -13.49
CA ASP A 314 10.69 13.19 -13.82
C ASP A 314 11.66 13.58 -12.69
N LEU A 315 11.47 12.94 -11.53
CA LEU A 315 12.28 13.18 -10.33
C LEU A 315 13.72 12.72 -10.53
N ASP A 316 14.67 13.54 -10.11
CA ASP A 316 16.06 13.18 -9.87
C ASP A 316 16.37 13.28 -8.37
N ARG A 317 17.44 12.61 -7.94
CA ARG A 317 17.81 12.44 -6.53
C ARG A 317 17.96 13.77 -5.77
N ASP A 318 18.28 14.86 -6.47
CA ASP A 318 18.57 16.19 -5.90
C ASP A 318 17.36 17.14 -5.91
N ASP A 319 16.20 16.66 -6.38
CA ASP A 319 15.00 17.48 -6.49
C ASP A 319 14.29 17.71 -5.16
N VAL A 320 13.67 18.88 -5.04
CA VAL A 320 12.77 19.23 -3.93
C VAL A 320 11.34 19.25 -4.46
N VAL A 321 10.51 18.37 -3.90
CA VAL A 321 9.14 18.11 -4.32
C VAL A 321 8.17 18.90 -3.46
N LEU A 322 7.25 19.60 -4.14
CA LEU A 322 6.20 20.43 -3.55
C LEU A 322 4.81 19.89 -3.88
N ASP A 323 3.99 19.72 -2.86
CA ASP A 323 2.54 19.54 -2.99
C ASP A 323 1.79 20.59 -2.16
N THR A 324 1.12 21.53 -2.83
CA THR A 324 0.40 22.65 -2.20
C THR A 324 -0.99 22.28 -1.70
N CYS A 325 -1.48 21.08 -2.00
CA CYS A 325 -2.78 20.58 -1.58
C CYS A 325 -2.66 19.08 -1.30
N MET A 326 -1.72 18.75 -0.40
CA MET A 326 -1.20 17.39 -0.28
C MET A 326 -2.20 16.34 0.18
N GLY A 327 -3.34 16.77 0.75
CA GLY A 327 -4.33 15.88 1.32
C GLY A 327 -3.68 14.97 2.36
N SER A 328 -3.81 13.66 2.17
CA SER A 328 -3.21 12.64 3.04
C SER A 328 -1.72 12.33 2.73
N GLY A 329 -1.07 13.12 1.88
CA GLY A 329 0.34 13.00 1.53
C GLY A 329 0.67 11.96 0.46
N GLY A 330 -0.31 11.54 -0.34
CA GLY A 330 -0.13 10.46 -1.32
C GLY A 330 0.96 10.71 -2.36
N PHE A 331 0.98 11.90 -2.98
CA PHE A 331 2.01 12.26 -3.96
C PHE A 331 3.39 12.41 -3.31
N LEU A 332 3.47 13.03 -2.13
CA LEU A 332 4.74 13.20 -1.41
C LEU A 332 5.34 11.87 -0.97
N MET A 333 4.50 10.92 -0.55
CA MET A 333 4.93 9.57 -0.20
C MET A 333 5.53 8.87 -1.43
N GLU A 334 4.79 8.84 -2.55
CA GLU A 334 5.27 8.21 -3.80
C GLU A 334 6.59 8.86 -4.28
N ALA A 335 6.68 10.19 -4.22
CA ALA A 335 7.89 10.91 -4.56
C ALA A 335 9.05 10.57 -3.60
N MET A 336 8.79 10.45 -2.30
CA MET A 336 9.78 10.03 -1.31
C MET A 336 10.32 8.63 -1.61
N GLU A 337 9.46 7.67 -1.93
CA GLU A 337 9.88 6.31 -2.28
C GLU A 337 10.80 6.29 -3.50
N GLN A 338 10.44 7.02 -4.56
CA GLN A 338 11.31 7.14 -5.75
C GLN A 338 12.65 7.81 -5.45
N LEU A 339 12.66 8.88 -4.65
CA LEU A 339 13.89 9.56 -4.25
C LEU A 339 14.78 8.65 -3.39
N VAL A 340 14.20 7.90 -2.47
CA VAL A 340 14.91 6.93 -1.62
C VAL A 340 15.46 5.76 -2.44
N GLU A 341 14.71 5.28 -3.44
CA GLU A 341 15.20 4.28 -4.38
C GLU A 341 16.42 4.79 -5.17
N LYS A 342 16.34 6.03 -5.67
CA LYS A 342 17.43 6.73 -6.37
C LYS A 342 18.62 7.07 -5.47
N ALA A 343 18.47 6.99 -4.15
CA ALA A 343 19.57 7.10 -3.20
C ALA A 343 20.44 5.82 -3.16
N HIS A 344 19.98 4.71 -3.74
CA HIS A 344 20.71 3.43 -3.82
C HIS A 344 21.28 2.96 -2.46
N GLY A 345 20.53 3.19 -1.39
CA GLY A 345 20.91 2.80 -0.02
C GLY A 345 21.87 3.76 0.70
N ASP A 346 22.21 4.92 0.12
CA ASP A 346 22.99 5.95 0.82
C ASP A 346 22.15 6.59 1.94
N GLN A 347 22.42 6.19 3.17
CA GLN A 347 21.69 6.68 4.34
C GLN A 347 21.78 8.21 4.52
N ARG A 348 22.91 8.85 4.19
CA ARG A 348 23.01 10.32 4.30
C ARG A 348 22.11 11.00 3.29
N ARG A 349 21.99 10.42 2.09
CA ARG A 349 21.10 10.91 1.05
C ARG A 349 19.64 10.72 1.44
N ILE A 350 19.29 9.57 2.02
CA ILE A 350 17.96 9.28 2.55
C ILE A 350 17.59 10.27 3.66
N ASP A 351 18.50 10.55 4.60
CA ASP A 351 18.29 11.53 5.65
C ASP A 351 18.07 12.94 5.05
N MET A 352 18.86 13.33 4.04
CA MET A 352 18.67 14.59 3.31
C MET A 352 17.30 14.67 2.62
N ILE A 353 16.83 13.57 2.03
CA ILE A 353 15.51 13.51 1.38
C ILE A 353 14.41 13.79 2.42
N HIS A 354 14.42 13.08 3.54
CA HIS A 354 13.45 13.25 4.62
C HIS A 354 13.50 14.65 5.25
N ASP A 355 14.70 15.21 5.43
CA ASP A 355 14.88 16.48 6.14
C ASP A 355 14.56 17.71 5.27
N HIS A 356 14.79 17.62 3.95
CA HIS A 356 14.84 18.82 3.10
C HIS A 356 14.10 18.75 1.76
N GLN A 357 13.84 17.57 1.20
CA GLN A 357 13.37 17.48 -0.21
C GLN A 357 11.86 17.35 -0.38
N LEU A 358 11.11 17.31 0.71
CA LEU A 358 9.68 17.11 0.67
C LEU A 358 8.99 18.28 1.36
N VAL A 359 8.12 18.97 0.62
CA VAL A 359 7.37 20.14 1.06
C VAL A 359 5.89 19.92 0.79
N GLY A 360 5.09 19.97 1.84
CA GLY A 360 3.65 19.75 1.76
C GLY A 360 2.87 20.85 2.46
N ILE A 361 1.75 21.27 1.88
CA ILE A 361 0.86 22.26 2.50
C ILE A 361 -0.57 21.72 2.45
N GLU A 362 -1.26 21.77 3.58
CA GLU A 362 -2.65 21.34 3.70
C GLU A 362 -3.42 22.24 4.67
N LEU A 363 -4.66 22.59 4.28
CA LEU A 363 -5.56 23.47 5.02
C LEU A 363 -6.55 22.68 5.88
N ASP A 364 -6.90 21.45 5.50
CA ASP A 364 -7.73 20.58 6.31
C ASP A 364 -6.90 19.94 7.44
N PRO A 365 -7.27 20.17 8.71
CA PRO A 365 -6.47 19.70 9.84
C PRO A 365 -6.40 18.17 9.97
N ILE A 366 -7.42 17.45 9.51
CA ILE A 366 -7.46 16.00 9.57
C ILE A 366 -6.57 15.43 8.48
N LEU A 367 -6.69 15.92 7.24
CA LEU A 367 -5.81 15.53 6.14
C LEU A 367 -4.34 15.83 6.45
N PHE A 368 -4.05 17.01 7.02
CA PHE A 368 -2.71 17.37 7.48
C PHE A 368 -2.14 16.35 8.47
N ALA A 369 -2.92 15.97 9.49
CA ALA A 369 -2.51 14.98 10.49
C ALA A 369 -2.31 13.59 9.89
N LEU A 370 -3.16 13.22 8.91
CA LEU A 370 -3.02 11.98 8.16
C LEU A 370 -1.77 11.99 7.28
N ALA A 371 -1.44 13.10 6.62
CA ALA A 371 -0.18 13.22 5.87
C ALA A 371 1.03 13.08 6.79
N CYS A 372 1.06 13.80 7.92
CA CYS A 372 2.14 13.68 8.89
C CYS A 372 2.30 12.25 9.41
N SER A 373 1.19 11.58 9.72
CA SER A 373 1.18 10.19 10.18
C SER A 373 1.68 9.23 9.09
N ASN A 374 1.24 9.43 7.85
CA ASN A 374 1.64 8.60 6.71
C ASN A 374 3.16 8.65 6.50
N MET A 375 3.72 9.86 6.42
CA MET A 375 5.16 10.07 6.25
C MET A 375 5.92 9.44 7.42
N PHE A 376 5.48 9.69 8.66
CA PHE A 376 6.17 9.22 9.87
C PHE A 376 6.30 7.69 9.90
N LEU A 377 5.19 7.03 9.56
CA LEU A 377 5.07 5.58 9.50
C LEU A 377 6.01 4.97 8.45
N HIS A 378 6.20 5.63 7.31
CA HIS A 378 7.11 5.16 6.24
C HIS A 378 8.60 5.48 6.51
N GLY A 379 8.90 6.15 7.63
CA GLY A 379 10.25 6.44 8.11
C GLY A 379 10.52 7.92 8.30
N ASP A 380 9.71 8.78 7.67
CA ASP A 380 9.94 10.22 7.57
C ASP A 380 9.01 11.04 8.48
N GLY A 381 9.53 11.56 9.59
CA GLY A 381 8.80 12.56 10.39
C GLY A 381 9.20 14.02 10.11
N ARG A 382 10.23 14.24 9.30
CA ARG A 382 10.98 15.51 9.19
C ARG A 382 10.63 16.31 7.94
N SER A 383 9.86 15.75 7.01
CA SER A 383 9.26 16.48 5.89
C SER A 383 8.70 17.85 6.29
N ASN A 384 8.89 18.85 5.42
CA ASN A 384 8.44 20.23 5.59
C ASN A 384 6.93 20.37 5.33
N LEU A 385 6.12 19.79 6.23
CA LEU A 385 4.66 19.83 6.16
C LEU A 385 4.11 21.03 6.93
N LEU A 386 3.28 21.84 6.29
CA LEU A 386 2.70 23.07 6.83
C LEU A 386 1.18 22.99 6.90
N TYR A 387 0.61 23.25 8.08
CA TYR A 387 -0.83 23.36 8.28
C TYR A 387 -1.33 24.79 8.00
N ARG A 388 -1.55 25.15 6.73
CA ARG A 388 -1.91 26.50 6.28
C ARG A 388 -2.65 26.46 4.93
N ASP A 389 -3.28 27.57 4.58
CA ASP A 389 -3.72 27.83 3.19
C ASP A 389 -2.49 28.08 2.32
N SER A 390 -2.35 27.34 1.23
CA SER A 390 -1.22 27.45 0.29
C SER A 390 -1.44 28.47 -0.81
N LEU A 391 -2.67 28.96 -1.01
CA LEU A 391 -2.97 29.92 -2.07
C LEU A 391 -2.36 31.28 -1.74
N ILE A 392 -1.48 31.74 -2.63
CA ILE A 392 -0.92 33.09 -2.60
C ILE A 392 -1.50 33.97 -3.71
N ASN A 393 -2.23 33.33 -4.65
CA ASN A 393 -2.99 33.95 -5.71
C ASN A 393 -4.46 33.51 -5.59
N ARG A 394 -5.30 34.34 -4.97
CA ARG A 394 -6.72 34.02 -4.69
C ARG A 394 -7.69 34.69 -5.65
N ASP A 395 -7.26 35.72 -6.36
CA ASP A 395 -8.08 36.50 -7.28
C ASP A 395 -7.41 36.66 -8.65
N ARG A 396 -8.11 37.33 -9.55
CA ARG A 396 -7.67 37.57 -10.92
C ARG A 396 -6.71 38.76 -11.04
N THR A 397 -6.16 39.25 -9.93
CA THR A 397 -5.10 40.28 -9.96
C THR A 397 -3.72 39.67 -10.16
N PHE A 398 -3.58 38.35 -9.91
CA PHE A 398 -2.32 37.59 -10.01
C PHE A 398 -1.20 38.12 -9.11
N ALA A 399 -1.47 39.14 -8.30
CA ALA A 399 -0.56 39.67 -7.33
C ALA A 399 -0.56 38.80 -6.07
N VAL A 400 0.64 38.55 -5.54
CA VAL A 400 0.77 37.95 -4.22
C VAL A 400 0.45 39.00 -3.17
N ALA A 401 -0.58 38.76 -2.37
CA ALA A 401 -0.95 39.68 -1.31
C ALA A 401 0.17 39.80 -0.26
N LYS A 402 0.29 40.98 0.35
CA LYS A 402 1.32 41.23 1.39
C LYS A 402 1.22 40.25 2.58
N ALA A 403 0.02 39.78 2.88
CA ALA A 403 -0.22 38.79 3.93
C ALA A 403 0.42 37.43 3.61
N ASP A 404 0.49 37.06 2.33
CA ASP A 404 0.99 35.77 1.86
C ASP A 404 2.47 35.80 1.46
N ALA A 405 3.07 36.99 1.34
CA ALA A 405 4.47 37.16 0.93
C ALA A 405 5.45 36.36 1.81
N LYS A 406 5.21 36.30 3.13
CA LYS A 406 6.06 35.52 4.04
C LYS A 406 5.99 34.01 3.77
N LEU A 407 4.81 33.48 3.46
CA LEU A 407 4.64 32.08 3.11
C LEU A 407 5.33 31.78 1.78
N ARG A 408 5.10 32.62 0.76
CA ARG A 408 5.80 32.54 -0.52
C ARG A 408 7.31 32.49 -0.35
N ASP A 409 7.86 33.46 0.38
CA ASP A 409 9.32 33.58 0.54
C ASP A 409 9.90 32.41 1.34
N TYR A 410 9.16 31.90 2.34
CA TYR A 410 9.54 30.69 3.07
C TYR A 410 9.57 29.46 2.14
N VAL A 411 8.51 29.18 1.40
CA VAL A 411 8.44 28.01 0.50
C VAL A 411 9.51 28.11 -0.59
N LYS A 412 9.71 29.30 -1.19
CA LYS A 412 10.79 29.52 -2.17
C LYS A 412 12.18 29.31 -1.58
N SER A 413 12.40 29.60 -0.29
CA SER A 413 13.70 29.35 0.36
C SER A 413 14.05 27.87 0.44
N LEU A 414 13.05 26.98 0.37
CA LEU A 414 13.23 25.53 0.29
C LEU A 414 13.58 25.05 -1.13
N LYS A 415 13.55 25.95 -2.12
CA LYS A 415 13.91 25.72 -3.53
C LYS A 415 13.17 24.56 -4.21
N PRO A 416 11.84 24.48 -4.12
CA PRO A 416 11.08 23.44 -4.81
C PRO A 416 11.29 23.57 -6.33
N ASN A 417 11.62 22.47 -6.99
CA ASN A 417 11.82 22.41 -8.43
C ASN A 417 10.93 21.36 -9.12
N LYS A 418 10.19 20.56 -8.34
CA LYS A 418 9.19 19.61 -8.82
C LYS A 418 7.90 19.81 -8.04
N SER A 419 6.76 19.81 -8.70
CA SER A 419 5.47 19.89 -8.03
C SER A 419 4.46 18.97 -8.70
N VAL A 420 3.70 18.22 -7.89
CA VAL A 420 2.67 17.29 -8.36
C VAL A 420 1.41 17.52 -7.54
N LEU A 421 0.28 17.83 -8.20
CA LEU A 421 -0.91 18.36 -7.53
C LEU A 421 -2.22 17.74 -8.04
N ASN A 422 -3.17 17.54 -7.12
CA ASN A 422 -4.59 17.34 -7.43
C ASN A 422 -5.43 18.32 -6.58
N PRO A 423 -5.64 19.57 -7.05
CA PRO A 423 -6.36 20.57 -6.28
C PRO A 423 -7.87 20.30 -6.22
N PRO A 424 -8.60 20.96 -5.32
CA PRO A 424 -10.07 20.99 -5.37
C PRO A 424 -10.59 21.59 -6.69
N TYR A 425 -11.69 21.05 -7.21
CA TYR A 425 -12.25 21.43 -8.52
C TYR A 425 -13.32 22.52 -8.46
N GLU A 426 -13.60 23.09 -7.29
CA GLU A 426 -14.63 24.11 -7.14
C GLU A 426 -14.21 25.49 -7.69
N GLY A 427 -15.12 26.14 -8.43
CA GLY A 427 -14.98 27.54 -8.82
C GLY A 427 -13.71 27.84 -9.64
N ASP A 428 -12.89 28.74 -9.12
CA ASP A 428 -11.62 29.17 -9.71
C ASP A 428 -10.41 28.57 -8.96
N LEU A 429 -10.61 27.60 -8.05
CA LEU A 429 -9.52 26.95 -7.31
C LEU A 429 -8.49 26.26 -8.22
N PRO A 430 -8.86 25.45 -9.25
CA PRO A 430 -7.87 24.76 -10.09
C PRO A 430 -6.82 25.69 -10.71
N ILE A 431 -7.28 26.82 -11.25
CA ILE A 431 -6.40 27.81 -11.90
C ILE A 431 -5.57 28.59 -10.88
N ASN A 432 -6.14 28.92 -9.71
CA ASN A 432 -5.45 29.61 -8.63
C ASN A 432 -4.32 28.76 -8.01
N PHE A 433 -4.57 27.46 -7.82
CA PHE A 433 -3.55 26.50 -7.40
C PHE A 433 -2.44 26.36 -8.45
N THR A 434 -2.80 26.31 -9.73
CA THR A 434 -1.81 26.25 -10.84
C THR A 434 -0.86 27.44 -10.79
N ILE A 435 -1.39 28.67 -10.70
CA ILE A 435 -0.59 29.91 -10.63
C ILE A 435 0.28 29.94 -9.37
N SER A 436 -0.32 29.61 -8.21
CA SER A 436 0.41 29.59 -6.94
C SER A 436 1.59 28.61 -6.98
N ALA A 437 1.37 27.39 -7.50
CA ALA A 437 2.41 26.37 -7.66
C ALA A 437 3.56 26.83 -8.56
N ILE A 438 3.26 27.41 -9.73
CA ILE A 438 4.27 28.00 -10.62
C ILE A 438 5.04 29.11 -9.88
N ASN A 439 4.37 29.94 -9.08
CA ASN A 439 5.03 31.00 -8.31
C ASN A 439 6.01 30.48 -7.24
N TYR A 440 5.71 29.32 -6.65
CA TYR A 440 6.59 28.66 -5.67
C TYR A 440 7.83 28.02 -6.29
N LEU A 441 7.73 27.48 -7.50
CA LEU A 441 8.82 26.75 -8.16
C LEU A 441 10.04 27.62 -8.47
N GLU A 442 11.23 27.03 -8.47
CA GLU A 442 12.44 27.61 -9.05
C GLU A 442 12.33 27.71 -10.59
N GLU A 443 13.11 28.59 -11.21
CA GLU A 443 13.19 28.69 -12.68
C GLU A 443 13.60 27.34 -13.28
N GLY A 444 12.90 26.89 -14.31
CA GLY A 444 13.08 25.56 -14.90
C GLY A 444 12.41 24.42 -14.13
N GLY A 445 11.79 24.71 -12.98
CA GLY A 445 11.03 23.73 -12.21
C GLY A 445 9.77 23.23 -12.95
N ARG A 446 9.35 22.00 -12.67
CA ARG A 446 8.23 21.34 -13.34
C ARG A 446 7.01 21.19 -12.43
N LEU A 447 5.83 21.45 -12.99
CA LEU A 447 4.53 21.21 -12.38
C LEU A 447 3.77 20.15 -13.19
N VAL A 448 3.30 19.09 -12.54
CA VAL A 448 2.36 18.13 -13.09
C VAL A 448 1.06 18.20 -12.29
N ILE A 449 -0.04 18.55 -12.94
CA ILE A 449 -1.30 18.84 -12.24
C ILE A 449 -2.50 18.20 -12.95
N ILE A 450 -3.39 17.57 -12.19
CA ILE A 450 -4.66 17.04 -12.70
C ILE A 450 -5.82 17.95 -12.33
N VAL A 451 -6.55 18.45 -13.33
CA VAL A 451 -7.68 19.39 -13.16
C VAL A 451 -8.76 19.14 -14.20
N PRO A 452 -9.96 19.76 -14.08
CA PRO A 452 -10.96 19.68 -15.14
C PRO A 452 -10.39 20.07 -16.50
N ASN A 453 -10.68 19.29 -17.55
CA ASN A 453 -10.08 19.46 -18.87
C ASN A 453 -10.34 20.83 -19.48
N ASN A 454 -11.43 21.48 -19.10
CA ASN A 454 -11.82 22.79 -19.58
C ASN A 454 -11.08 23.95 -18.88
N MET A 455 -10.25 23.70 -17.86
CA MET A 455 -9.59 24.71 -17.02
C MET A 455 -8.88 25.80 -17.87
N LEU A 456 -8.12 25.40 -18.88
CA LEU A 456 -7.41 26.33 -19.79
C LEU A 456 -8.31 26.91 -20.89
N THR A 457 -9.46 26.31 -21.18
CA THR A 457 -10.38 26.75 -22.26
C THR A 457 -11.55 27.60 -21.76
N LYS A 458 -11.83 27.59 -20.45
CA LYS A 458 -12.94 28.32 -19.83
C LYS A 458 -12.73 29.81 -20.07
N ALA A 459 -13.67 30.48 -20.77
CA ALA A 459 -13.54 31.89 -21.12
C ALA A 459 -13.29 32.81 -19.91
N SER A 460 -13.87 32.45 -18.76
CA SER A 460 -13.64 33.20 -17.52
C SER A 460 -12.17 33.14 -17.06
N ASN A 461 -11.39 32.14 -17.47
CA ASN A 461 -10.00 31.95 -17.07
C ASN A 461 -9.00 32.58 -18.06
N ALA A 462 -9.44 33.18 -19.17
CA ALA A 462 -8.55 33.66 -20.24
C ALA A 462 -7.36 34.51 -19.75
N LYS A 463 -7.60 35.44 -18.81
CA LYS A 463 -6.52 36.26 -18.22
C LYS A 463 -5.54 35.44 -17.37
N ALA A 464 -6.06 34.48 -16.62
CA ALA A 464 -5.25 33.60 -15.76
C ALA A 464 -4.42 32.62 -16.59
N VAL A 465 -4.96 32.15 -17.73
CA VAL A 465 -4.23 31.34 -18.70
C VAL A 465 -3.12 32.16 -19.34
N GLN A 466 -3.38 33.42 -19.70
CA GLN A 466 -2.33 34.32 -20.19
C GLN A 466 -1.22 34.50 -19.15
N GLU A 467 -1.55 34.77 -17.89
CA GLU A 467 -0.58 34.88 -16.79
C GLU A 467 0.28 33.60 -16.65
N ILE A 468 -0.34 32.42 -16.70
CA ILE A 468 0.38 31.13 -16.68
C ILE A 468 1.35 31.04 -17.85
N LEU A 469 0.90 31.33 -19.07
CA LEU A 469 1.71 31.22 -20.28
C LEU A 469 2.77 32.31 -20.39
N GLU A 470 2.68 33.41 -19.62
CA GLU A 470 3.75 34.40 -19.50
C GLU A 470 4.87 33.93 -18.56
N HIS A 471 4.59 32.98 -17.65
CA HIS A 471 5.52 32.50 -16.63
C HIS A 471 5.86 31.01 -16.68
N ALA A 472 5.26 30.27 -17.62
CA ALA A 472 5.50 28.85 -17.81
C ALA A 472 5.27 28.41 -19.25
N GLN A 473 5.96 27.34 -19.64
CA GLN A 473 5.72 26.63 -20.88
C GLN A 473 4.84 25.41 -20.59
N LEU A 474 3.70 25.29 -21.26
CA LEU A 474 2.97 24.02 -21.33
C LEU A 474 3.77 23.00 -22.15
N ASP A 475 4.08 21.85 -21.57
CA ASP A 475 4.91 20.80 -22.19
C ASP A 475 4.07 19.64 -22.71
N PHE A 476 3.05 19.23 -21.93
CA PHE A 476 2.14 18.17 -22.31
C PHE A 476 0.73 18.31 -21.71
N VAL A 477 -0.24 17.67 -22.37
CA VAL A 477 -1.62 17.49 -21.90
C VAL A 477 -2.03 16.04 -22.13
N ILE A 478 -2.52 15.37 -21.08
CA ILE A 478 -3.03 14.00 -21.13
C ILE A 478 -4.52 14.05 -20.79
N ASP A 479 -5.36 13.72 -21.76
CA ASP A 479 -6.82 13.67 -21.56
C ASP A 479 -7.20 12.35 -20.87
N MET A 480 -7.87 12.44 -19.72
CA MET A 480 -8.17 11.30 -18.85
C MET A 480 -9.57 10.72 -19.12
N PRO A 481 -9.82 9.44 -18.74
CA PRO A 481 -11.15 8.85 -18.82
C PRO A 481 -12.17 9.63 -18.00
N GLN A 482 -13.39 9.79 -18.51
CA GLN A 482 -14.44 10.54 -17.81
C GLN A 482 -14.82 9.93 -16.46
N GLN A 483 -14.80 8.61 -16.39
CA GLN A 483 -15.12 7.78 -15.24
C GLN A 483 -13.97 7.67 -14.23
N LEU A 484 -12.86 8.41 -14.39
CA LEU A 484 -11.69 8.27 -13.52
C LEU A 484 -12.02 8.46 -12.02
N PHE A 485 -12.87 9.44 -11.70
CA PHE A 485 -13.27 9.78 -10.33
C PHE A 485 -14.69 9.30 -9.97
N PHE A 486 -15.24 8.33 -10.72
CA PHE A 486 -16.62 7.85 -10.55
C PHE A 486 -16.91 7.32 -9.14
N GLU A 487 -15.95 6.64 -8.50
CA GLU A 487 -16.06 6.09 -7.14
C GLU A 487 -16.31 7.17 -6.07
N GLN A 488 -16.02 8.43 -6.39
CA GLN A 488 -16.21 9.59 -5.52
C GLN A 488 -17.47 10.38 -5.90
N GLY A 489 -18.32 9.83 -6.79
CA GLY A 489 -19.54 10.48 -7.27
C GLY A 489 -19.27 11.68 -8.19
N ARG A 490 -18.08 11.76 -8.80
CA ARG A 490 -17.70 12.86 -9.70
C ARG A 490 -17.57 12.36 -11.14
N GLY A 491 -18.34 12.95 -12.04
CA GLY A 491 -18.26 12.70 -13.50
C GLY A 491 -17.52 13.79 -14.28
N VAL A 492 -16.66 14.57 -13.60
CA VAL A 492 -15.92 15.66 -14.24
C VAL A 492 -14.80 15.08 -15.08
N LYS A 493 -14.81 15.39 -16.38
CA LYS A 493 -13.70 15.08 -17.29
C LYS A 493 -12.46 15.86 -16.86
N THR A 494 -11.34 15.16 -16.67
CA THR A 494 -10.08 15.76 -16.22
C THR A 494 -8.97 15.56 -17.25
N SER A 495 -7.94 16.38 -17.15
CA SER A 495 -6.70 16.21 -17.90
C SER A 495 -5.50 16.46 -16.97
N ILE A 496 -4.39 15.78 -17.22
CA ILE A 496 -3.10 16.07 -16.60
C ILE A 496 -2.38 17.09 -17.47
N PHE A 497 -1.91 18.17 -16.86
CA PHE A 497 -1.12 19.21 -17.52
C PHE A 497 0.30 19.21 -16.95
N GLY A 498 1.29 19.23 -17.85
CA GLY A 498 2.70 19.42 -17.51
C GLY A 498 3.17 20.81 -17.88
N PHE A 499 3.74 21.54 -16.94
CA PHE A 499 4.32 22.86 -17.15
C PHE A 499 5.77 22.91 -16.69
N THR A 500 6.60 23.66 -17.42
CA THR A 500 7.94 24.07 -16.97
C THR A 500 7.94 25.57 -16.70
N LYS A 501 8.32 25.99 -15.50
CA LYS A 501 8.45 27.41 -15.15
C LYS A 501 9.54 28.06 -15.99
N THR A 502 9.22 29.19 -16.60
CA THR A 502 10.17 29.97 -17.39
C THR A 502 9.79 31.45 -17.39
N SER A 503 10.76 32.30 -17.12
CA SER A 503 10.71 33.76 -17.23
C SER A 503 10.46 34.27 -18.65
N LYS A 504 10.58 33.40 -19.66
CA LYS A 504 10.31 33.73 -21.08
C LYS A 504 8.88 33.41 -21.52
N GLY A 505 8.10 32.75 -20.66
CA GLY A 505 6.78 32.23 -21.01
C GLY A 505 6.81 31.13 -22.08
N HIS A 506 5.62 30.74 -22.53
CA HIS A 506 5.40 29.77 -23.57
C HIS A 506 5.73 30.37 -24.94
N ARG A 507 6.61 29.70 -25.70
CA ARG A 507 6.93 30.12 -27.07
C ARG A 507 5.78 29.74 -28.00
N LYS A 508 5.33 30.68 -28.85
CA LYS A 508 4.18 30.46 -29.73
C LYS A 508 4.34 29.29 -30.71
N ASP A 509 5.57 29.00 -31.12
CA ASP A 509 5.95 27.92 -32.04
C ASP A 509 6.30 26.61 -31.31
N ALA A 510 6.28 26.58 -29.97
CA ALA A 510 6.56 25.38 -29.22
C ALA A 510 5.46 24.33 -29.43
N LEU A 511 5.90 23.10 -29.73
CA LEU A 511 5.00 21.97 -29.85
C LEU A 511 4.78 21.30 -28.50
N VAL A 512 3.53 21.27 -28.07
CA VAL A 512 3.04 20.55 -26.89
C VAL A 512 2.74 19.10 -27.26
N THR A 513 3.04 18.17 -26.35
CA THR A 513 2.71 16.75 -26.50
C THR A 513 1.32 16.49 -25.94
N PHE A 514 0.41 16.00 -26.78
CA PHE A 514 -0.93 15.61 -26.38
C PHE A 514 -1.04 14.10 -26.36
N VAL A 515 -1.79 13.56 -25.39
CA VAL A 515 -2.04 12.13 -25.22
C VAL A 515 -3.54 11.96 -24.98
N ASP A 516 -4.17 11.08 -25.76
CA ASP A 516 -5.54 10.65 -25.53
C ASP A 516 -5.53 9.34 -24.73
N LEU A 517 -5.77 9.46 -23.41
CA LEU A 517 -5.78 8.36 -22.46
C LEU A 517 -7.21 7.99 -22.03
N GLU A 518 -8.20 8.11 -22.95
CA GLU A 518 -9.59 7.70 -22.66
C GLU A 518 -9.70 6.25 -22.18
N ASP A 519 -8.86 5.37 -22.73
CA ASP A 519 -8.68 3.99 -22.30
C ASP A 519 -7.36 3.87 -21.52
N ASP A 520 -7.45 3.93 -20.20
CA ASP A 520 -6.34 3.75 -19.27
C ASP A 520 -6.13 2.28 -18.86
N GLY A 521 -6.72 1.32 -19.59
CA GLY A 521 -6.60 -0.09 -19.25
C GLY A 521 -7.46 -0.53 -18.06
N HIS A 522 -8.26 0.35 -17.46
CA HIS A 522 -9.08 0.05 -16.29
C HIS A 522 -10.57 0.01 -16.60
N GLU A 523 -11.23 -1.03 -16.09
CA GLU A 523 -12.66 -1.25 -16.24
C GLU A 523 -13.35 -1.32 -14.87
N VAL A 524 -14.61 -0.90 -14.82
CA VAL A 524 -15.43 -1.04 -13.62
C VAL A 524 -15.81 -2.50 -13.47
N ARG A 525 -15.47 -3.13 -12.33
CA ARG A 525 -15.87 -4.50 -12.01
C ARG A 525 -16.89 -4.54 -10.88
N TYR A 526 -17.85 -5.45 -11.00
CA TYR A 526 -18.91 -5.69 -10.02
C TYR A 526 -18.37 -5.79 -8.58
N GLY A 527 -18.84 -4.93 -7.69
CA GLY A 527 -18.45 -4.88 -6.28
C GLY A 527 -16.98 -4.51 -5.98
N ALA A 528 -16.15 -4.29 -7.00
CA ALA A 528 -14.69 -4.18 -6.87
C ALA A 528 -14.08 -2.85 -7.33
N GLY A 529 -14.87 -1.97 -7.94
CA GLY A 529 -14.44 -0.65 -8.43
C GLY A 529 -13.70 -0.73 -9.76
N ARG A 530 -12.96 0.33 -10.13
CA ARG A 530 -12.08 0.32 -11.32
C ARG A 530 -10.89 -0.60 -11.09
N ARG A 531 -10.63 -1.51 -12.04
CA ARG A 531 -9.55 -2.51 -11.97
C ARG A 531 -8.78 -2.56 -13.27
N ASP A 532 -7.46 -2.66 -13.14
CA ASP A 532 -6.58 -2.92 -14.26
C ASP A 532 -6.96 -4.25 -14.92
N THR A 533 -7.06 -4.22 -16.25
CA THR A 533 -7.28 -5.39 -17.11
C THR A 533 -5.98 -6.14 -17.42
N GLY A 534 -4.85 -5.71 -16.85
CA GLY A 534 -3.50 -6.20 -17.13
C GLY A 534 -2.80 -5.40 -18.24
N ARG A 535 -3.37 -4.26 -18.65
CA ARG A 535 -2.87 -3.41 -19.74
C ARG A 535 -2.15 -2.16 -19.23
N TRP A 536 -2.38 -1.77 -17.98
CA TRP A 536 -1.90 -0.49 -17.45
C TRP A 536 -0.38 -0.32 -17.56
N SER A 537 0.40 -1.35 -17.22
CA SER A 537 1.88 -1.25 -17.26
C SER A 537 2.40 -0.88 -18.65
N THR A 538 1.85 -1.49 -19.70
CA THR A 538 2.19 -1.19 -21.09
C THR A 538 1.74 0.21 -21.49
N ILE A 539 0.49 0.58 -21.16
CA ILE A 539 -0.08 1.90 -21.48
C ILE A 539 0.75 3.00 -20.83
N LYS A 540 1.02 2.87 -19.52
CA LYS A 540 1.84 3.79 -18.73
C LYS A 540 3.21 4.01 -19.37
N ALA A 541 3.93 2.92 -19.70
CA ALA A 541 5.25 3.01 -20.31
C ALA A 541 5.24 3.71 -21.69
N GLU A 542 4.21 3.47 -22.51
CA GLU A 542 4.03 4.15 -23.79
C GLU A 542 3.76 5.65 -23.61
N VAL A 543 2.90 6.03 -22.67
CA VAL A 543 2.60 7.43 -22.33
C VAL A 543 3.84 8.16 -21.81
N GLU A 544 4.57 7.56 -20.87
CA GLU A 544 5.82 8.12 -20.34
C GLU A 544 6.84 8.36 -21.44
N ARG A 545 7.04 7.37 -22.32
CA ARG A 545 7.96 7.47 -23.45
C ARG A 545 7.52 8.58 -24.41
N ALA A 546 6.22 8.66 -24.72
CA ALA A 546 5.70 9.70 -25.60
C ALA A 546 5.92 11.10 -25.05
N VAL A 547 5.68 11.31 -23.75
CA VAL A 547 5.88 12.62 -23.10
C VAL A 547 7.35 12.97 -23.00
N ARG A 548 8.19 12.06 -22.48
CA ARG A 548 9.62 12.29 -22.25
C ARG A 548 10.39 12.51 -23.55
N ASP A 549 10.11 11.69 -24.56
CA ASP A 549 10.88 11.68 -25.81
C ASP A 549 10.18 12.51 -26.91
N HIS A 550 9.06 13.15 -26.58
CA HIS A 550 8.22 13.96 -27.47
C HIS A 550 7.81 13.23 -28.77
N LEU A 551 7.33 12.00 -28.61
CA LEU A 551 6.98 11.12 -29.73
C LEU A 551 5.50 11.19 -30.07
N GLU A 552 5.19 11.12 -31.35
CA GLU A 552 3.86 10.78 -31.85
C GLU A 552 3.78 9.27 -32.03
N SER A 553 2.91 8.61 -31.29
CA SER A 553 2.82 7.15 -31.25
C SER A 553 1.37 6.71 -31.23
N ALA A 554 1.04 5.73 -32.07
CA ALA A 554 -0.27 5.07 -32.03
C ALA A 554 -0.48 4.32 -30.70
N GLY A 555 0.60 3.74 -30.13
CA GLY A 555 0.54 2.99 -28.88
C GLY A 555 0.19 3.86 -27.67
N ALA A 556 0.77 5.05 -27.61
CA ALA A 556 0.45 6.06 -26.60
C ALA A 556 -0.76 6.94 -26.99
N ARG A 557 -1.26 6.80 -28.22
CA ARG A 557 -2.24 7.71 -28.83
C ARG A 557 -1.80 9.19 -28.71
N SER A 558 -0.51 9.44 -28.88
CA SER A 558 0.10 10.75 -28.69
C SER A 558 0.27 11.51 -30.00
N TRP A 559 0.19 12.84 -29.96
CA TRP A 559 0.46 13.71 -31.10
C TRP A 559 1.07 15.04 -30.63
N ARG A 560 1.68 15.80 -31.54
CA ARG A 560 2.24 17.10 -31.20
C ARG A 560 1.57 18.23 -31.95
N SER A 561 1.33 19.33 -31.24
CA SER A 561 0.72 20.52 -31.82
C SER A 561 1.20 21.78 -31.12
N ALA A 562 1.32 22.87 -31.87
CA ALA A 562 1.31 24.20 -31.28
C ALA A 562 -0.07 24.46 -30.63
N ILE A 563 -0.09 25.36 -29.65
CA ILE A 563 -1.32 25.81 -28.97
C ILE A 563 -1.74 27.22 -29.40
N PHE A 564 -0.98 27.84 -30.30
CA PHE A 564 -1.33 29.09 -30.96
C PHE A 564 -1.42 28.85 -32.46
N ASP A 565 -2.46 29.36 -33.11
CA ASP A 565 -2.53 29.39 -34.57
C ASP A 565 -1.72 30.56 -35.14
N ASP A 566 -1.68 30.67 -36.48
CA ASP A 566 -0.95 31.72 -37.19
C ASP A 566 -1.47 33.14 -36.86
N ASP A 567 -2.74 33.25 -36.46
CA ASP A 567 -3.36 34.51 -35.99
C ASP A 567 -3.08 34.79 -34.50
N GLY A 568 -2.37 33.89 -33.81
CA GLY A 568 -2.06 33.97 -32.39
C GLY A 568 -3.23 33.63 -31.46
N ARG A 569 -4.27 32.96 -31.95
CA ARG A 569 -5.38 32.49 -31.12
C ARG A 569 -4.98 31.22 -30.39
N PHE A 570 -5.33 31.18 -29.11
CA PHE A 570 -4.98 30.09 -28.20
C PHE A 570 -6.00 28.94 -28.26
N ASP A 571 -5.51 27.69 -28.34
CA ASP A 571 -6.28 26.46 -28.15
C ASP A 571 -5.51 25.48 -27.28
N ALA A 572 -5.99 25.29 -26.05
CA ALA A 572 -5.37 24.39 -25.07
C ALA A 572 -5.39 22.90 -25.46
N ARG A 573 -6.15 22.51 -26.50
CA ARG A 573 -6.19 21.14 -27.05
C ARG A 573 -5.35 20.99 -28.32
N GLY A 574 -4.54 22.00 -28.63
CA GLY A 574 -3.71 22.05 -29.83
C GLY A 574 -4.50 22.42 -31.09
N ILE A 575 -3.83 23.17 -31.97
CA ILE A 575 -4.35 23.52 -33.30
C ILE A 575 -4.58 22.26 -34.16
N ARG A 576 -3.62 21.32 -34.12
CA ARG A 576 -3.76 20.01 -34.73
C ARG A 576 -4.48 19.08 -33.76
N ARG A 577 -5.57 18.46 -34.23
CA ARG A 577 -6.36 17.51 -33.44
C ARG A 577 -5.76 16.11 -33.45
N ASN A 578 -6.23 15.30 -32.52
CA ASN A 578 -5.89 13.89 -32.40
C ASN A 578 -6.03 13.17 -33.76
N PRO A 579 -4.94 12.62 -34.34
CA PRO A 579 -4.97 11.92 -35.62
C PRO A 579 -5.41 10.45 -35.50
N TRP A 580 -5.54 9.93 -34.28
CA TRP A 580 -5.85 8.53 -34.01
C TRP A 580 -7.37 8.28 -34.06
N PRO A 581 -7.81 7.06 -34.43
CA PRO A 581 -9.22 6.70 -34.35
C PRO A 581 -9.77 6.95 -32.95
N GLN A 582 -11.01 7.42 -32.84
CA GLN A 582 -11.67 7.64 -31.54
C GLN A 582 -11.55 6.37 -30.69
N ALA A 583 -11.11 6.53 -29.45
CA ALA A 583 -11.14 5.44 -28.49
C ALA A 583 -12.61 5.01 -28.29
N PRO A 584 -12.87 3.72 -28.03
CA PRO A 584 -14.19 3.30 -27.59
C PRO A 584 -14.56 4.14 -26.37
N ALA A 585 -15.63 4.93 -26.47
CA ALA A 585 -16.14 5.65 -25.31
C ALA A 585 -16.65 4.62 -24.32
N HIS A 586 -16.19 4.67 -23.08
CA HIS A 586 -16.86 3.95 -22.01
C HIS A 586 -18.24 4.59 -21.83
N ASP A 587 -19.32 3.80 -22.00
CA ASP A 587 -20.67 4.27 -21.71
C ASP A 587 -20.78 4.46 -20.19
N LEU A 588 -20.56 5.70 -19.75
CA LEU A 588 -20.58 6.07 -18.35
C LEU A 588 -21.97 5.83 -17.75
N ASP A 589 -23.04 6.07 -18.50
CA ASP A 589 -24.40 5.92 -18.01
C ASP A 589 -24.75 4.44 -17.83
N GLU A 590 -24.32 3.58 -18.76
CA GLU A 590 -24.41 2.12 -18.63
C GLU A 590 -23.59 1.62 -17.43
N ALA A 591 -22.33 2.03 -17.32
CA ALA A 591 -21.46 1.62 -16.20
C ALA A 591 -21.99 2.11 -14.84
N LEU A 592 -22.60 3.30 -14.78
CA LEU A 592 -23.26 3.81 -13.58
C LEU A 592 -24.51 3.01 -13.24
N ALA A 593 -25.33 2.67 -14.24
CA ALA A 593 -26.53 1.86 -14.05
C ALA A 593 -26.16 0.46 -13.53
N GLU A 594 -25.22 -0.22 -14.16
CA GLU A 594 -24.71 -1.53 -13.72
C GLU A 594 -24.14 -1.47 -12.30
N TRP A 595 -23.38 -0.42 -11.97
CA TRP A 595 -22.81 -0.25 -10.63
C TRP A 595 -23.88 0.02 -9.57
N GLN A 596 -24.89 0.84 -9.88
CA GLN A 596 -26.01 1.12 -8.97
C GLN A 596 -26.84 -0.14 -8.73
N GLU A 597 -27.15 -0.89 -9.78
CA GLU A 597 -27.85 -2.17 -9.69
C GLU A 597 -27.05 -3.18 -8.85
N ALA A 598 -25.75 -3.30 -9.11
CA ALA A 598 -24.85 -4.14 -8.33
C ALA A 598 -24.82 -3.77 -6.85
N ARG A 599 -24.79 -2.46 -6.55
CA ARG A 599 -24.82 -1.97 -5.18
C ARG A 599 -26.14 -2.31 -4.50
N ALA A 600 -27.26 -2.14 -5.18
CA ALA A 600 -28.58 -2.51 -4.67
C ALA A 600 -28.67 -4.01 -4.38
N GLN A 601 -28.22 -4.87 -5.31
CA GLN A 601 -28.18 -6.33 -5.11
C GLN A 601 -27.29 -6.75 -3.94
N ARG A 602 -26.12 -6.10 -3.77
CA ARG A 602 -25.23 -6.33 -2.62
C ARG A 602 -25.93 -5.95 -1.32
N ASP A 603 -26.57 -4.79 -1.27
CA ASP A 603 -27.24 -4.28 -0.07
C ASP A 603 -28.42 -5.19 0.31
N GLU A 604 -29.19 -5.67 -0.68
CA GLU A 604 -30.25 -6.67 -0.47
C GLU A 604 -29.69 -8.02 0.01
N ALA A 605 -28.56 -8.48 -0.54
CA ALA A 605 -27.90 -9.71 -0.10
C ALA A 605 -27.37 -9.60 1.34
N LEU A 606 -26.82 -8.45 1.71
CA LEU A 606 -26.41 -8.12 3.08
C LEU A 606 -27.60 -8.16 4.03
N GLU A 607 -28.72 -7.56 3.64
CA GLU A 607 -29.95 -7.55 4.43
C GLU A 607 -30.51 -8.97 4.63
N ARG A 608 -30.55 -9.79 3.57
CA ARG A 608 -30.93 -11.21 3.67
C ARG A 608 -29.99 -12.01 4.56
N MET A 609 -28.68 -11.79 4.45
CA MET A 609 -27.68 -12.46 5.29
C MET A 609 -27.86 -12.06 6.75
N ASN A 610 -28.03 -10.78 7.05
CA ASN A 610 -28.25 -10.28 8.40
C ASN A 610 -29.55 -10.85 8.99
N GLN A 611 -30.63 -10.92 8.20
CA GLN A 611 -31.87 -11.54 8.64
C GLN A 611 -31.68 -13.03 8.95
N ALA A 612 -30.96 -13.78 8.09
CA ALA A 612 -30.69 -15.20 8.32
C ALA A 612 -29.82 -15.43 9.58
N LEU A 613 -28.85 -14.55 9.85
CA LEU A 613 -28.03 -14.59 11.05
C LEU A 613 -28.84 -14.26 12.31
N PHE A 614 -29.73 -13.27 12.22
CA PHE A 614 -30.67 -12.92 13.28
C PHE A 614 -31.61 -14.10 13.61
N ASP A 615 -32.21 -14.71 12.58
CA ASP A 615 -33.11 -15.87 12.74
C ASP A 615 -32.38 -17.10 13.32
N ALA A 616 -31.08 -17.25 13.03
CA ALA A 616 -30.23 -18.29 13.60
C ALA A 616 -29.78 -18.01 15.05
N GLY A 617 -30.23 -16.91 15.66
CA GLY A 617 -29.83 -16.51 17.01
C GLY A 617 -28.38 -16.00 17.10
N ILE A 618 -27.74 -15.72 15.97
CA ILE A 618 -26.40 -15.13 15.88
C ILE A 618 -26.58 -13.61 15.84
N GLY A 619 -26.98 -13.03 16.98
CA GLY A 619 -27.21 -11.59 17.15
C GLY A 619 -25.96 -10.84 17.63
N GLY A 620 -25.76 -9.60 17.14
CA GLY A 620 -24.67 -8.71 17.58
C GLY A 620 -24.04 -7.82 16.48
N PHE A 621 -24.52 -7.90 15.24
CA PHE A 621 -24.12 -7.03 14.13
C PHE A 621 -25.27 -6.08 13.78
N ASP A 622 -25.68 -5.21 14.71
CA ASP A 622 -26.68 -4.20 14.40
C ASP A 622 -26.03 -2.94 13.82
N ALA A 623 -26.48 -2.64 12.59
CA ALA A 623 -26.53 -1.38 11.84
C ALA A 623 -25.30 -0.46 11.81
#